data_AF-A0A7V2TPC5-F1
#
_entry.id   AF-A0A7V2TPC5-F1
#
_cell.length_a   1.000
_cell.length_b   1.000
_cell.length_c   1.000
_cell.angle_alpha   90.00
_cell.angle_beta   90.00
_cell.angle_gamma   90.00
#
_symmetry.space_group_name_H-M   'P 1'
#
loop_
_entity.id
_entity.type
_entity.pdbx_description
1 polymer ?
#
loop_
_entity_poly.entity_id
_entity_poly.type
_entity_poly.pdbx_seq_one_letter_code
_entity_poly.pdbx_strand_id
1 'polypeptide(L)'
;MQVSIWAFCALIFSCAPPPPPPPPPETAGPQTAEEVYALISPIIQPLRTAAASKNITISPADRDLMISQLGQAVAQYGGTDFGRQALTRLGQEIADLALTFSRDERYRATLICLDAHNVLNMSSALLNRLGERAQKMISQPAVRARGFLEDKQNGDLYAFLELLDRRSGKIKTIQLREGEESDGIRLLRIIGRNRGVRIEYLEIPGLIVDIDFERSGM
;
A
#
# COMPACT_ATOMS: atom_id res chain seq x y z
N MET A 1 33.96 86.87 -55.07
CA MET A 1 33.04 85.85 -55.63
C MET A 1 32.94 84.71 -54.63
N GLN A 2 31.74 84.14 -54.48
CA GLN A 2 31.33 82.97 -53.67
C GLN A 2 32.39 81.86 -53.59
N VAL A 3 32.49 81.04 -52.54
CA VAL A 3 31.46 80.07 -52.09
C VAL A 3 31.56 79.79 -50.58
N SER A 4 30.42 79.85 -49.89
CA SER A 4 30.20 79.27 -48.56
C SER A 4 30.10 77.74 -48.63
N ILE A 5 30.81 77.05 -47.75
CA ILE A 5 30.54 75.63 -47.45
C ILE A 5 30.26 75.50 -45.97
N TRP A 6 29.03 75.07 -45.69
CA TRP A 6 28.53 74.70 -44.37
C TRP A 6 29.07 73.32 -44.00
N ALA A 7 29.56 73.15 -42.78
CA ALA A 7 29.82 71.84 -42.19
C ALA A 7 28.93 71.67 -40.95
N PHE A 8 27.93 70.80 -41.13
CA PHE A 8 26.90 70.41 -40.17
C PHE A 8 27.54 69.57 -39.04
N CYS A 9 27.44 70.02 -37.79
CA CYS A 9 27.73 69.17 -36.62
C CYS A 9 26.51 68.30 -36.33
N ALA A 10 26.56 67.02 -36.71
CA ALA A 10 25.59 66.02 -36.31
C ALA A 10 25.85 65.60 -34.85
N LEU A 11 24.97 66.03 -33.94
CA LEU A 11 24.87 65.50 -32.58
C LEU A 11 24.25 64.10 -32.63
N ILE A 12 25.05 63.07 -32.39
CA ILE A 12 24.57 61.69 -32.24
C ILE A 12 24.00 61.58 -30.81
N PHE A 13 22.68 61.62 -30.67
CA PHE A 13 21.99 61.18 -29.47
C PHE A 13 22.12 59.66 -29.36
N SER A 14 23.00 59.20 -28.46
CA SER A 14 23.05 57.80 -28.04
C SER A 14 21.83 57.50 -27.17
N CYS A 15 20.83 56.83 -27.75
CA CYS A 15 19.69 56.32 -27.01
C CYS A 15 20.12 55.01 -26.32
N ALA A 16 20.39 55.06 -25.01
CA ALA A 16 20.64 53.86 -24.23
C ALA A 16 19.38 52.96 -24.27
N PRO A 17 19.50 51.64 -24.54
CA PRO A 17 18.36 50.75 -24.52
C PRO A 17 17.69 50.78 -23.13
N PRO A 18 16.35 50.76 -23.06
CA PRO A 18 15.64 50.79 -21.80
C PRO A 18 16.10 49.60 -20.93
N PRO A 19 16.25 49.80 -19.60
CA PRO A 19 16.69 48.75 -18.70
C PRO A 19 15.77 47.53 -18.85
N PRO A 20 16.33 46.30 -18.83
CA PRO A 20 15.53 45.10 -18.95
C PRO A 20 14.43 45.10 -17.86
N PRO A 21 13.20 44.69 -18.20
CA PRO A 21 12.12 44.63 -17.22
C PRO A 21 12.58 43.78 -16.02
N PRO A 22 12.23 44.19 -14.79
CA PRO A 22 12.59 43.43 -13.60
C PRO A 22 12.11 41.97 -13.75
N PRO A 23 12.92 40.99 -13.33
CA PRO A 23 12.53 39.59 -13.42
C PRO A 23 11.16 39.39 -12.75
N PRO A 24 10.27 38.57 -13.33
CA PRO A 24 8.99 38.24 -12.71
C PRO A 24 9.24 37.81 -11.25
N PRO A 25 8.41 38.23 -10.28
CA PRO A 25 8.54 37.75 -8.92
C PRO A 25 8.59 36.22 -8.95
N GLU A 26 9.66 35.64 -8.43
CA GLU A 26 9.72 34.19 -8.22
C GLU A 26 8.44 33.80 -7.48
N THR A 27 7.67 32.86 -8.03
CA THR A 27 6.49 32.34 -7.35
C THR A 27 6.94 31.83 -6.00
N ALA A 28 6.68 32.60 -4.95
CA ALA A 28 7.08 32.24 -3.61
C ALA A 28 6.47 30.85 -3.32
N GLY A 29 7.32 29.88 -3.01
CA GLY A 29 6.88 28.55 -2.63
C GLY A 29 5.92 28.60 -1.44
N PRO A 30 5.28 27.47 -1.08
CA PRO A 30 4.33 27.44 0.02
C PRO A 30 4.97 27.97 1.30
N GLN A 31 4.26 28.88 1.98
CA GLN A 31 4.74 29.57 3.18
C GLN A 31 4.11 29.02 4.47
N THR A 32 3.05 28.24 4.36
CA THR A 32 2.28 27.71 5.50
C THR A 32 2.18 26.18 5.48
N ALA A 33 1.87 25.60 6.65
CA ALA A 33 1.67 24.16 6.76
C ALA A 33 0.40 23.73 6.00
N GLU A 34 -0.61 24.58 5.97
CA GLU A 34 -1.87 24.39 5.25
C GLU A 34 -1.65 24.33 3.73
N GLU A 35 -0.82 25.22 3.18
CA GLU A 35 -0.47 25.21 1.76
C GLU A 35 0.31 23.94 1.39
N VAL A 36 1.31 23.56 2.19
CA VAL A 36 2.02 22.29 1.95
C VAL A 36 1.06 21.11 2.08
N TYR A 37 0.20 21.08 3.10
CA TYR A 37 -0.76 19.99 3.27
C TYR A 37 -1.72 19.89 2.08
N ALA A 38 -2.21 21.01 1.54
CA ALA A 38 -3.06 21.03 0.36
C ALA A 38 -2.37 20.43 -0.88
N LEU A 39 -1.05 20.63 -1.02
CA LEU A 39 -0.27 20.06 -2.12
C LEU A 39 -0.03 18.56 -1.96
N ILE A 40 0.25 18.08 -0.74
CA ILE A 40 0.59 16.67 -0.50
C ILE A 40 -0.62 15.78 -0.22
N SER A 41 -1.74 16.36 0.24
CA SER A 41 -2.93 15.61 0.63
C SER A 41 -3.52 14.75 -0.51
N PRO A 42 -3.55 15.20 -1.78
CA PRO A 42 -4.03 14.37 -2.88
C PRO A 42 -3.20 13.09 -3.14
N ILE A 43 -1.94 13.04 -2.68
CA ILE A 43 -1.05 11.89 -2.90
C ILE A 43 -1.66 10.61 -2.31
N ILE A 44 -2.30 10.70 -1.14
CA ILE A 44 -2.91 9.54 -0.47
C ILE A 44 -4.37 9.26 -0.89
N GLN A 45 -4.87 9.93 -1.93
CA GLN A 45 -6.23 9.74 -2.42
C GLN A 45 -6.57 8.28 -2.79
N PRO A 46 -5.63 7.45 -3.31
CA PRO A 46 -5.87 6.02 -3.50
C PRO A 46 -6.23 5.30 -2.19
N LEU A 47 -5.60 5.65 -1.06
CA LEU A 47 -5.92 5.08 0.25
C LEU A 47 -7.31 5.51 0.72
N ARG A 48 -7.66 6.79 0.56
CA ARG A 48 -8.99 7.30 0.94
C ARG A 48 -10.11 6.64 0.14
N THR A 49 -9.91 6.54 -1.19
CA THR A 49 -10.85 5.88 -2.09
C THR A 49 -11.01 4.40 -1.76
N ALA A 50 -9.88 3.72 -1.48
CA ALA A 50 -9.92 2.35 -1.02
C ALA A 50 -10.65 2.23 0.33
N ALA A 51 -10.44 3.12 1.30
CA ALA A 51 -11.13 3.07 2.58
C ALA A 51 -12.64 3.29 2.46
N ALA A 52 -13.08 4.15 1.54
CA ALA A 52 -14.50 4.42 1.30
C ALA A 52 -15.28 3.22 0.72
N SER A 53 -14.61 2.28 0.03
CA SER A 53 -15.27 1.13 -0.58
C SER A 53 -14.42 -0.14 -0.51
N LYS A 54 -15.00 -1.21 0.06
CA LYS A 54 -14.35 -2.53 0.17
C LYS A 54 -14.06 -3.17 -1.20
N ASN A 55 -14.76 -2.75 -2.26
CA ASN A 55 -14.59 -3.27 -3.61
C ASN A 55 -13.40 -2.65 -4.36
N ILE A 56 -12.81 -1.59 -3.80
CA ILE A 56 -11.69 -0.89 -4.44
C ILE A 56 -10.39 -1.42 -3.85
N THR A 57 -9.53 -1.93 -4.73
CA THR A 57 -8.16 -2.34 -4.40
C THR A 57 -7.17 -1.38 -5.01
N ILE A 58 -6.11 -1.06 -4.26
CA ILE A 58 -5.02 -0.23 -4.76
C ILE A 58 -4.17 -1.08 -5.70
N SER A 59 -4.01 -0.63 -6.94
CA SER A 59 -3.18 -1.35 -7.91
C SER A 59 -1.69 -1.22 -7.54
N PRO A 60 -0.82 -2.15 -7.98
CA PRO A 60 0.63 -2.02 -7.78
C PRO A 60 1.18 -0.70 -8.37
N ALA A 61 0.67 -0.28 -9.53
CA ALA A 61 1.09 0.97 -10.17
C ALA A 61 0.71 2.20 -9.34
N ASP A 62 -0.52 2.25 -8.82
CA ASP A 62 -0.97 3.36 -7.97
C ASP A 62 -0.20 3.40 -6.65
N ARG A 63 0.10 2.23 -6.06
CA ARG A 63 0.95 2.12 -4.89
C ARG A 63 2.33 2.71 -5.17
N ASP A 64 3.00 2.27 -6.23
CA ASP A 64 4.37 2.68 -6.51
C ASP A 64 4.46 4.17 -6.85
N LEU A 65 3.47 4.69 -7.58
CA LEU A 65 3.34 6.13 -7.83
C LEU A 65 3.16 6.93 -6.54
N MET A 66 2.24 6.51 -5.67
CA MET A 66 1.98 7.16 -4.39
C MET A 66 3.24 7.17 -3.51
N ILE A 67 3.94 6.03 -3.39
CA ILE A 67 5.17 5.93 -2.60
C ILE A 67 6.27 6.86 -3.15
N SER A 68 6.43 6.92 -4.46
CA SER A 68 7.37 7.84 -5.12
C SER A 68 7.03 9.31 -4.83
N GLN A 69 5.75 9.69 -4.97
CA GLN A 69 5.27 11.04 -4.71
C GLN A 69 5.43 11.45 -3.23
N LEU A 70 5.18 10.54 -2.29
CA LEU A 70 5.44 10.78 -0.87
C LEU A 70 6.93 11.01 -0.61
N GLY A 71 7.82 10.23 -1.23
CA GLY A 71 9.26 10.43 -1.13
C GLY A 71 9.70 11.79 -1.67
N GLN A 72 9.14 12.22 -2.81
CA GLN A 72 9.38 13.54 -3.37
C GLN A 72 8.88 14.67 -2.45
N ALA A 73 7.69 14.51 -1.85
CA ALA A 73 7.15 15.47 -0.90
C ALA A 73 8.04 15.61 0.35
N VAL A 74 8.58 14.50 0.86
CA VAL A 74 9.54 14.51 1.98
C VAL A 74 10.82 15.24 1.59
N ALA A 75 11.37 14.98 0.40
CA ALA A 75 12.57 15.67 -0.08
C ALA A 75 12.34 17.18 -0.28
N GLN A 76 11.17 17.56 -0.79
CA GLN A 76 10.82 18.94 -1.10
C GLN A 76 10.49 19.77 0.15
N TYR A 77 9.75 19.21 1.11
CA TYR A 77 9.16 19.96 2.22
C TYR A 77 9.69 19.55 3.61
N GLY A 78 10.38 18.41 3.75
CA GLY A 78 10.83 17.91 5.06
C GLY A 78 11.87 18.79 5.75
N GLY A 79 12.54 19.67 5.00
CA GLY A 79 13.52 20.63 5.54
C GLY A 79 12.92 21.76 6.37
N THR A 80 11.64 22.11 6.17
CA THR A 80 11.00 23.27 6.82
C THR A 80 10.11 22.86 7.99
N ASP A 81 9.91 23.75 8.96
CA ASP A 81 9.03 23.48 10.12
C ASP A 81 7.59 23.25 9.69
N PHE A 82 7.05 24.12 8.83
CA PHE A 82 5.70 24.00 8.31
C PHE A 82 5.51 22.75 7.44
N GLY A 83 6.54 22.36 6.67
CA GLY A 83 6.52 21.13 5.89
C GLY A 83 6.52 19.87 6.78
N ARG A 84 7.33 19.87 7.85
CA ARG A 84 7.28 18.79 8.86
C ARG A 84 5.91 18.68 9.54
N GLN A 85 5.27 19.80 9.85
CA GLN A 85 3.90 19.80 10.40
C GLN A 85 2.89 19.20 9.43
N ALA A 86 2.93 19.59 8.15
CA ALA A 86 2.06 19.05 7.12
C ALA A 86 2.26 17.53 6.90
N LEU A 87 3.52 17.09 6.82
CA LEU A 87 3.87 15.66 6.67
C LEU A 87 3.43 14.85 7.91
N THR A 88 3.57 15.42 9.11
CA THR A 88 3.12 14.78 10.36
C THR A 88 1.61 14.57 10.35
N ARG A 89 0.84 15.60 9.95
CA ARG A 89 -0.61 15.50 9.80
C ARG A 89 -1.01 14.44 8.78
N LEU A 90 -0.32 14.37 7.64
CA LEU A 90 -0.57 13.35 6.63
C LEU A 90 -0.28 11.94 7.16
N GLY A 91 0.80 11.75 7.92
CA GLY A 91 1.16 10.47 8.50
C GLY A 91 0.17 9.97 9.55
N GLN A 92 -0.40 10.86 10.36
CA GLN A 92 -1.49 10.52 11.29
C GLN A 92 -2.70 9.96 10.53
N GLU A 93 -3.08 10.62 9.43
CA GLU A 93 -4.19 10.14 8.59
C GLU A 93 -3.89 8.76 7.98
N ILE A 94 -2.67 8.53 7.50
CA ILE A 94 -2.24 7.22 7.00
C ILE A 94 -2.34 6.15 8.11
N ALA A 95 -1.99 6.50 9.35
CA ALA A 95 -2.10 5.58 10.49
C ALA A 95 -3.56 5.22 10.81
N ASP A 96 -4.47 6.19 10.75
CA ASP A 96 -5.91 5.97 10.94
C ASP A 96 -6.51 5.09 9.83
N LEU A 97 -6.07 5.29 8.59
CA LEU A 97 -6.44 4.42 7.46
C LEU A 97 -5.90 3.00 7.65
N ALA A 98 -4.66 2.84 8.14
CA ALA A 98 -4.07 1.52 8.42
C ALA A 98 -4.90 0.74 9.45
N LEU A 99 -5.34 1.41 10.52
CA LEU A 99 -6.23 0.85 11.54
C LEU A 99 -7.56 0.41 10.92
N THR A 100 -8.14 1.24 10.05
CA THR A 100 -9.38 0.94 9.34
C THR A 100 -9.23 -0.30 8.46
N PHE A 101 -8.20 -0.34 7.60
CA PHE A 101 -7.93 -1.50 6.76
C PHE A 101 -7.64 -2.76 7.55
N SER A 102 -6.91 -2.67 8.66
CA SER A 102 -6.62 -3.82 9.51
C SER A 102 -7.89 -4.39 10.16
N ARG A 103 -8.83 -3.52 10.59
CA ARG A 103 -10.12 -3.95 11.16
C ARG A 103 -10.99 -4.63 10.11
N ASP A 104 -10.93 -4.16 8.87
CA ASP A 104 -11.63 -4.74 7.73
C ASP A 104 -10.92 -5.95 7.10
N GLU A 105 -9.85 -6.45 7.72
CA GLU A 105 -9.02 -7.57 7.21
C GLU A 105 -8.42 -7.34 5.81
N ARG A 106 -8.26 -6.06 5.43
CA ARG A 106 -7.68 -5.63 4.15
C ARG A 106 -6.17 -5.52 4.27
N TYR A 107 -5.53 -6.65 4.56
CA TYR A 107 -4.11 -6.74 4.91
C TYR A 107 -3.16 -6.12 3.88
N ARG A 108 -3.47 -6.23 2.57
CA ARG A 108 -2.65 -5.60 1.53
C ARG A 108 -2.65 -4.07 1.66
N ALA A 109 -3.81 -3.48 1.92
CA ALA A 109 -3.92 -2.03 2.13
C ALA A 109 -3.26 -1.61 3.45
N THR A 110 -3.34 -2.43 4.51
CA THR A 110 -2.59 -2.20 5.76
C THR A 110 -1.08 -2.12 5.52
N LEU A 111 -0.51 -3.04 4.72
CA LEU A 111 0.91 -3.01 4.37
C LEU A 111 1.28 -1.76 3.55
N ILE A 112 0.43 -1.35 2.61
CA ILE A 112 0.65 -0.11 1.84
C ILE A 112 0.68 1.12 2.76
N CYS A 113 -0.21 1.19 3.77
CA CYS A 113 -0.16 2.27 4.75
C CYS A 113 1.14 2.25 5.56
N LEU A 114 1.63 1.07 5.95
CA LEU A 114 2.91 0.95 6.66
C LEU A 114 4.08 1.45 5.79
N ASP A 115 4.13 1.04 4.52
CA ASP A 115 5.13 1.53 3.56
C ASP A 115 5.08 3.05 3.44
N ALA A 116 3.89 3.62 3.25
CA ALA A 116 3.68 5.06 3.13
C ALA A 116 4.11 5.82 4.40
N HIS A 117 3.79 5.28 5.58
CA HIS A 117 4.18 5.86 6.88
C HIS A 117 5.70 5.82 7.09
N ASN A 118 6.36 4.75 6.66
CA ASN A 118 7.81 4.62 6.72
C ASN A 118 8.52 5.61 5.78
N VAL A 119 7.96 5.86 4.58
CA VAL A 119 8.49 6.87 3.64
C VAL A 119 8.47 8.27 4.24
N LEU A 120 7.47 8.58 5.07
CA LEU A 120 7.40 9.84 5.83
C LEU A 120 8.42 9.91 6.98
N ASN A 121 9.29 8.90 7.14
CA ASN A 121 10.22 8.74 8.26
C ASN A 121 9.53 8.69 9.63
N MET A 122 8.29 8.21 9.66
CA MET A 122 7.51 8.10 10.88
C MET A 122 7.54 6.65 11.37
N SER A 123 7.80 6.44 12.66
CA SER A 123 7.82 5.11 13.26
C SER A 123 6.62 4.93 14.19
N SER A 124 5.99 3.75 14.14
CA SER A 124 4.89 3.40 15.03
C SER A 124 4.95 1.92 15.38
N ALA A 125 5.18 1.62 16.66
CA ALA A 125 5.17 0.25 17.16
C ALA A 125 3.81 -0.43 16.96
N LEU A 126 2.72 0.35 16.90
CA LEU A 126 1.40 -0.17 16.56
C LEU A 126 1.37 -0.60 15.10
N LEU A 127 1.77 0.28 14.17
CA LEU A 127 1.71 -0.03 12.73
C LEU A 127 2.64 -1.17 12.36
N ASN A 128 3.82 -1.28 12.98
CA ASN A 128 4.73 -2.41 12.78
C ASN A 128 4.06 -3.73 13.16
N ARG A 129 3.39 -3.80 14.32
CA ARG A 129 2.63 -4.99 14.74
C ARG A 129 1.48 -5.33 13.78
N LEU A 130 0.78 -4.32 13.27
CA LEU A 130 -0.26 -4.53 12.25
C LEU A 130 0.34 -5.05 10.95
N GLY A 131 1.50 -4.54 10.53
CA GLY A 131 2.22 -4.98 9.34
C GLY A 131 2.69 -6.42 9.45
N GLU A 132 3.30 -6.80 10.58
CA GLU A 132 3.69 -8.19 10.85
C GLU A 132 2.50 -9.15 10.78
N ARG A 133 1.38 -8.77 11.41
CA ARG A 133 0.14 -9.56 11.33
C ARG A 133 -0.37 -9.63 9.88
N ALA A 134 -0.44 -8.51 9.17
CA ALA A 134 -0.92 -8.46 7.79
C ALA A 134 -0.07 -9.32 6.86
N GLN A 135 1.26 -9.31 7.03
CA GLN A 135 2.18 -10.12 6.26
C GLN A 135 1.91 -11.62 6.46
N LYS A 136 1.70 -12.05 7.70
CA LYS A 136 1.33 -13.44 8.03
C LYS A 136 -0.05 -13.84 7.49
N MET A 137 -1.00 -12.92 7.45
CA MET A 137 -2.34 -13.22 6.91
C MET A 137 -2.33 -13.34 5.38
N ILE A 138 -1.45 -12.61 4.69
CA ILE A 138 -1.30 -12.68 3.23
C ILE A 138 -0.52 -13.93 2.81
N SER A 139 0.45 -14.39 3.60
CA SER A 139 1.22 -15.62 3.32
C SER A 139 0.38 -16.88 3.42
N GLN A 140 -0.76 -16.83 4.11
CA GLN A 140 -1.62 -18.00 4.28
C GLN A 140 -2.14 -18.53 2.94
N PRO A 141 -1.99 -19.84 2.69
CA PRO A 141 -2.65 -20.47 1.56
C PRO A 141 -4.17 -20.43 1.75
N ALA A 142 -4.90 -20.20 0.66
CA ALA A 142 -6.32 -20.49 0.65
C ALA A 142 -6.49 -22.01 0.60
N VAL A 143 -7.27 -22.56 1.52
CA VAL A 143 -7.42 -24.02 1.67
C VAL A 143 -8.81 -24.42 1.22
N ARG A 144 -8.90 -25.50 0.44
CA ARG A 144 -10.16 -26.12 0.01
C ARG A 144 -10.14 -27.60 0.32
N ALA A 145 -11.19 -28.11 0.95
CA ALA A 145 -11.39 -29.55 1.08
C ALA A 145 -11.86 -30.12 -0.26
N ARG A 146 -11.21 -31.20 -0.72
CA ARG A 146 -11.50 -31.86 -2.01
C ARG A 146 -12.12 -33.24 -1.87
N GLY A 147 -11.90 -33.88 -0.74
CA GLY A 147 -12.51 -35.17 -0.48
C GLY A 147 -11.95 -35.81 0.77
N PHE A 148 -12.50 -36.97 1.08
CA PHE A 148 -12.13 -37.78 2.21
C PHE A 148 -12.03 -39.24 1.76
N LEU A 149 -11.04 -39.96 2.26
CA LEU A 149 -10.87 -41.39 2.00
C LEU A 149 -10.70 -42.11 3.34
N GLU A 150 -11.55 -43.09 3.56
CA GLU A 150 -11.39 -44.04 4.67
C GLU A 150 -10.63 -45.26 4.15
N ASP A 151 -9.47 -45.52 4.74
CA ASP A 151 -8.72 -46.74 4.50
C ASP A 151 -9.35 -47.88 5.32
N LYS A 152 -9.99 -48.81 4.62
CA LYS A 152 -10.73 -49.91 5.23
C LYS A 152 -9.83 -50.95 5.92
N GLN A 153 -8.52 -50.91 5.71
CA GLN A 153 -7.58 -51.87 6.32
C GLN A 153 -7.17 -51.47 7.74
N ASN A 154 -6.94 -50.17 7.97
CA ASN A 154 -6.50 -49.62 9.25
C ASN A 154 -7.57 -48.73 9.94
N GLY A 155 -8.65 -48.37 9.24
CA GLY A 155 -9.70 -47.50 9.73
C GLY A 155 -9.35 -46.00 9.70
N ASP A 156 -8.24 -45.63 9.06
CA ASP A 156 -7.77 -44.25 9.03
C ASP A 156 -8.59 -43.41 8.04
N LEU A 157 -8.95 -42.21 8.46
CA LEU A 157 -9.65 -41.23 7.64
C LEU A 157 -8.71 -40.12 7.20
N TYR A 158 -8.50 -40.02 5.89
CA TYR A 158 -7.67 -39.01 5.26
C TYR A 158 -8.53 -37.91 4.65
N ALA A 159 -8.12 -36.65 4.82
CA ALA A 159 -8.66 -35.50 4.12
C ALA A 159 -7.70 -35.09 2.99
N PHE A 160 -8.25 -34.85 1.79
CA PHE A 160 -7.52 -34.28 0.66
C PHE A 160 -7.80 -32.79 0.62
N LEU A 161 -6.74 -31.98 0.73
CA LEU A 161 -6.81 -30.53 0.75
C LEU A 161 -6.07 -29.95 -0.45
N GLU A 162 -6.66 -28.96 -1.10
CA GLU A 162 -5.99 -28.09 -2.06
C GLU A 162 -5.55 -26.80 -1.37
N LEU A 163 -4.26 -26.52 -1.45
CA LEU A 163 -3.63 -25.29 -0.98
C LEU A 163 -3.33 -24.40 -2.18
N LEU A 164 -3.99 -23.25 -2.25
CA LEU A 164 -3.70 -22.20 -3.22
C LEU A 164 -2.76 -21.17 -2.58
N ASP A 165 -1.54 -21.10 -3.07
CA ASP A 165 -0.63 -20.00 -2.77
C ASP A 165 -1.18 -18.71 -3.40
N ARG A 166 -1.60 -17.78 -2.55
CA ARG A 166 -2.20 -16.49 -2.95
C ARG A 166 -1.23 -15.55 -3.67
N ARG A 167 0.08 -15.81 -3.59
CA ARG A 167 1.13 -15.00 -4.22
C ARG A 167 1.47 -15.54 -5.61
N SER A 168 1.73 -16.84 -5.72
CA SER A 168 2.15 -17.45 -7.00
C SER A 168 0.99 -17.99 -7.83
N GLY A 169 -0.20 -18.18 -7.24
CA GLY A 169 -1.33 -18.85 -7.87
C GLY A 169 -1.15 -20.36 -8.01
N LYS A 170 -0.06 -20.93 -7.49
CA LYS A 170 0.19 -22.37 -7.54
C LYS A 170 -0.77 -23.11 -6.61
N ILE A 171 -1.29 -24.22 -7.11
CA ILE A 171 -2.14 -25.13 -6.35
C ILE A 171 -1.31 -26.36 -5.99
N LYS A 172 -1.33 -26.75 -4.73
CA LYS A 172 -0.73 -27.99 -4.22
C LYS A 172 -1.80 -28.82 -3.54
N THR A 173 -1.92 -30.08 -3.90
CA THR A 173 -2.79 -31.03 -3.20
C THR A 173 -1.99 -31.77 -2.14
N ILE A 174 -2.53 -31.83 -0.93
CA ILE A 174 -1.96 -32.58 0.19
C ILE A 174 -3.00 -33.52 0.79
N GLN A 175 -2.51 -34.53 1.49
CA GLN A 175 -3.32 -35.52 2.20
C GLN A 175 -2.92 -35.48 3.67
N LEU A 176 -3.91 -35.33 4.57
CA LEU A 176 -3.68 -35.24 6.02
C LEU A 176 -4.68 -36.11 6.78
N ARG A 177 -4.22 -36.68 7.91
CA ARG A 177 -5.07 -37.22 8.99
C ARG A 177 -5.23 -36.20 10.11
N GLU A 178 -6.22 -36.43 10.98
CA GLU A 178 -6.39 -35.58 12.17
C GLU A 178 -5.10 -35.60 13.02
N GLY A 179 -4.66 -34.40 13.42
CA GLY A 179 -3.39 -34.18 14.12
C GLY A 179 -2.17 -33.98 13.23
N GLU A 180 -2.25 -34.29 11.93
CA GLU A 180 -1.11 -34.13 11.01
C GLU A 180 -0.92 -32.67 10.56
N GLU A 181 0.34 -32.35 10.25
CA GLU A 181 0.81 -31.04 9.82
C GLU A 181 1.47 -31.11 8.45
N SER A 182 1.16 -30.15 7.59
CA SER A 182 1.89 -29.96 6.33
C SER A 182 1.68 -28.55 5.79
N ASP A 183 2.69 -28.03 5.09
CA ASP A 183 2.63 -26.74 4.37
C ASP A 183 2.04 -25.56 5.20
N GLY A 184 2.41 -25.49 6.49
CA GLY A 184 2.01 -24.40 7.37
C GLY A 184 0.59 -24.52 7.95
N ILE A 185 -0.08 -25.65 7.78
CA ILE A 185 -1.37 -25.96 8.40
C ILE A 185 -1.33 -27.25 9.21
N ARG A 186 -2.17 -27.32 10.24
CA ARG A 186 -2.49 -28.54 11.00
C ARG A 186 -3.94 -28.91 10.80
N LEU A 187 -4.23 -30.16 10.45
CA LEU A 187 -5.60 -30.67 10.44
C LEU A 187 -6.00 -31.00 11.88
N LEU A 188 -6.91 -30.21 12.47
CA LEU A 188 -7.36 -30.45 13.83
C LEU A 188 -8.46 -31.50 13.90
N ARG A 189 -9.41 -31.45 12.96
CA ARG A 189 -10.58 -32.36 12.96
C ARG A 189 -11.28 -32.42 11.61
N ILE A 190 -11.88 -33.56 11.30
CA ILE A 190 -12.84 -33.74 10.21
C ILE A 190 -14.26 -33.56 10.76
N ILE A 191 -15.03 -32.67 10.14
CA ILE A 191 -16.31 -32.20 10.66
C ILE A 191 -17.48 -32.93 9.98
N GLY A 192 -18.49 -33.29 10.77
CA GLY A 192 -19.84 -33.53 10.28
C GLY A 192 -20.01 -34.68 9.30
N ARG A 193 -19.36 -35.84 9.50
CA ARG A 193 -19.34 -36.97 8.56
C ARG A 193 -18.82 -36.55 7.19
N ASN A 194 -17.58 -36.05 7.15
CA ASN A 194 -16.88 -35.69 5.91
C ASN A 194 -17.53 -34.51 5.18
N ARG A 195 -18.07 -33.54 5.95
CA ARG A 195 -18.68 -32.31 5.43
C ARG A 195 -17.74 -31.11 5.46
N GLY A 196 -16.60 -31.22 6.12
CA GLY A 196 -15.61 -30.16 6.20
C GLY A 196 -14.44 -30.56 7.06
N VAL A 197 -13.49 -29.63 7.20
CA VAL A 197 -12.31 -29.79 8.06
C VAL A 197 -12.14 -28.56 8.93
N ARG A 198 -11.61 -28.77 10.14
CA ARG A 198 -11.10 -27.72 11.01
C ARG A 198 -9.59 -27.72 10.91
N ILE A 199 -9.01 -26.59 10.52
CA ILE A 199 -7.56 -26.43 10.42
C ILE A 199 -7.06 -25.32 11.34
N GLU A 200 -5.80 -25.41 11.73
CA GLU A 200 -5.03 -24.33 12.35
C GLU A 200 -3.92 -23.88 11.39
N TYR A 201 -3.73 -22.56 11.25
CA TYR A 201 -2.57 -22.01 10.56
C TYR A 201 -1.38 -21.87 11.51
N LEU A 202 -0.30 -22.60 11.25
CA LEU A 202 0.86 -22.70 12.16
C LEU A 202 1.63 -21.39 12.32
N GLU A 203 1.63 -20.52 11.30
CA GLU A 203 2.29 -19.21 11.36
C GLU A 203 1.59 -18.21 12.30
N ILE A 204 0.32 -18.45 12.60
CA ILE A 204 -0.50 -17.65 13.52
C ILE A 204 -1.16 -18.60 14.52
N PRO A 205 -0.46 -18.95 15.61
CA PRO A 205 -0.98 -19.87 16.61
C PRO A 205 -2.38 -19.46 17.09
N GLY A 206 -3.31 -20.43 17.12
CA GLY A 206 -4.70 -20.20 17.50
C GLY A 206 -5.61 -19.62 16.40
N LEU A 207 -5.10 -19.35 15.20
CA LEU A 207 -5.95 -19.04 14.05
C LEU A 207 -6.55 -20.34 13.49
N ILE A 208 -7.78 -20.61 13.92
CA ILE A 208 -8.54 -21.80 13.56
C ILE A 208 -9.64 -21.42 12.58
N VAL A 209 -9.77 -22.20 11.51
CA VAL A 209 -10.79 -21.98 10.47
C VAL A 209 -11.48 -23.29 10.16
N ASP A 210 -12.81 -23.22 10.03
CA ASP A 210 -13.63 -24.32 9.52
C ASP A 210 -13.81 -24.13 8.01
N ILE A 211 -13.53 -25.19 7.25
CA ILE A 211 -13.60 -25.21 5.80
C ILE A 211 -14.63 -26.25 5.40
N ASP A 212 -15.69 -25.80 4.75
CA ASP A 212 -16.71 -26.69 4.22
C ASP A 212 -16.18 -27.46 3.01
N PHE A 213 -16.61 -28.71 2.90
CA PHE A 213 -16.38 -29.51 1.72
C PHE A 213 -17.40 -29.16 0.65
N GLU A 214 -16.96 -28.37 -0.33
CA GLU A 214 -17.72 -28.14 -1.55
C GLU A 214 -17.55 -29.35 -2.48
N ARG A 215 -18.59 -30.16 -2.62
CA ARG A 215 -18.66 -31.12 -3.72
C ARG A 215 -18.69 -30.32 -5.02
N SER A 216 -17.55 -30.22 -5.69
CA SER A 216 -17.50 -29.81 -7.10
C SER A 216 -18.46 -30.73 -7.87
N GLY A 217 -19.47 -30.15 -8.55
CA GLY A 217 -20.63 -30.80 -9.18
C GLY A 217 -20.34 -32.11 -9.92
N MET A 218 -21.23 -33.11 -10.02
CA MET A 218 -22.62 -33.05 -10.53
C MET A 218 -23.08 -31.71 -11.12
#